data_AF-R7UAF0-F1
#
_entry.id   AF-R7UAF0-F1
#
_cell.length_a   1.000
_cell.length_b   1.000
_cell.length_c   1.000
_cell.angle_alpha   90.00
_cell.angle_beta   90.00
_cell.angle_gamma   90.00
#
_symmetry.space_group_name_H-M   'P 1'
#
loop_
_entity.id
_entity.type
_entity.pdbx_description
1 polymer ?
#
loop_
_entity_poly.entity_id
_entity_poly.type
_entity_poly.pdbx_seq_one_letter_code
_entity_poly.pdbx_strand_id
1 'polypeptide(L)'
;WIFFETESPFRTWNSFRWYNVTIWDQMNLTVTYAPDSDITYEMYGVTCSKTTKNLEPKNYALSKKNIALWAVSDCLSSGRMAYVKELQKHYPVDIYGKCNKKLLCGGHFAINKDCSNPFFEKYKFYLAFENSYCKSYYKEKAVKTMPLETIPVVLGLPNYTEILGEGTHINVRDFKSPKELADHLHKLSADDNAYNEIMHKKLQMKCTSNYKHTNMLCDMCKELHDRKGQQSTLPDMRKVWGVKENCANSREFFKEIDGGSLGEFKISPVYEMHEIK
;
A
#
# COMPACT_ATOMS: atom_id res chain seq x y z
N TRP A 1 -26.05 -13.88 4.21
CA TRP A 1 -25.01 -13.04 4.84
C TRP A 1 -24.09 -12.44 3.79
N ILE A 2 -23.50 -11.28 4.07
CA ILE A 2 -22.54 -10.61 3.17
C ILE A 2 -21.19 -10.57 3.88
N PHE A 3 -20.14 -11.04 3.21
CA PHE A 3 -18.78 -10.94 3.70
C PHE A 3 -18.18 -9.59 3.27
N PHE A 4 -18.13 -8.64 4.20
CA PHE A 4 -17.55 -7.32 3.96
C PHE A 4 -16.17 -7.22 4.59
N GLU A 5 -15.15 -6.90 3.80
CA GLU A 5 -13.79 -6.74 4.29
C GLU A 5 -12.99 -5.71 3.48
N THR A 6 -12.24 -4.87 4.19
CA THR A 6 -11.43 -3.82 3.57
C THR A 6 -9.94 -4.01 3.85
N GLU A 7 -9.59 -4.88 4.80
CA GLU A 7 -8.22 -5.24 5.15
C GLU A 7 -7.76 -6.51 4.45
N SER A 8 -6.44 -6.70 4.40
CA SER A 8 -5.85 -7.92 3.84
C SER A 8 -6.29 -9.18 4.61
N PRO A 9 -6.32 -10.36 3.98
CA PRO A 9 -6.55 -11.66 4.66
C PRO A 9 -5.78 -11.85 5.97
N PHE A 10 -4.50 -11.45 6.04
CA PHE A 10 -3.70 -11.50 7.29
C PHE A 10 -4.34 -10.75 8.46
N ARG A 11 -5.07 -9.67 8.16
CA ARG A 11 -5.70 -8.79 9.15
C ARG A 11 -7.16 -9.15 9.42
N THR A 12 -7.77 -9.88 8.50
CA THR A 12 -9.13 -10.38 8.63
C THR A 12 -9.23 -11.49 9.67
N TRP A 13 -8.29 -12.44 9.66
CA TRP A 13 -8.43 -13.70 10.39
C TRP A 13 -7.68 -13.71 11.72
N ASN A 14 -8.27 -13.09 12.75
CA ASN A 14 -7.83 -13.33 14.12
C ASN A 14 -8.39 -14.64 14.69
N SER A 15 -7.83 -15.13 15.80
CA SER A 15 -8.24 -16.41 16.42
C SER A 15 -9.74 -16.49 16.71
N PHE A 16 -10.36 -15.40 17.16
CA PHE A 16 -11.79 -15.38 17.42
C PHE A 16 -12.61 -15.56 16.14
N ARG A 17 -12.31 -14.79 15.07
CA ARG A 17 -13.00 -14.96 13.78
C ARG A 17 -12.76 -16.35 13.23
N TRP A 18 -11.56 -16.89 13.31
CA TRP A 18 -11.23 -18.17 12.70
C TRP A 18 -11.88 -19.38 13.40
N TYR A 19 -11.86 -19.42 14.73
CA TYR A 19 -12.27 -20.59 15.52
C TYR A 19 -13.63 -20.45 16.21
N ASN A 20 -14.05 -19.24 16.58
CA ASN A 20 -15.25 -19.01 17.39
C ASN A 20 -16.47 -18.56 16.57
N VAL A 21 -16.29 -18.26 15.29
CA VAL A 21 -17.38 -17.82 14.39
C VAL A 21 -17.59 -18.87 13.31
N THR A 22 -18.83 -19.36 13.18
CA THR A 22 -19.21 -20.51 12.34
C THR A 22 -20.04 -20.16 11.12
N ILE A 23 -20.19 -18.86 10.80
CA ILE A 23 -21.06 -18.39 9.71
C ILE A 23 -20.32 -18.25 8.35
N TRP A 24 -19.03 -18.59 8.28
CA TRP A 24 -18.19 -18.26 7.13
C TRP A 24 -18.53 -19.06 5.86
N ASP A 25 -19.21 -20.18 5.99
CA ASP A 25 -19.78 -21.00 4.92
C ASP A 25 -21.26 -20.66 4.62
N GLN A 26 -21.82 -19.63 5.27
CA GLN A 26 -23.20 -19.16 5.08
C GLN A 26 -23.27 -17.81 4.35
N MET A 27 -22.15 -17.35 3.79
CA MET A 27 -22.07 -16.10 3.04
C MET A 27 -22.68 -16.28 1.65
N ASN A 28 -23.37 -15.26 1.15
CA ASN A 28 -24.01 -15.27 -0.17
C ASN A 28 -23.32 -14.31 -1.15
N LEU A 29 -22.65 -13.28 -0.63
CA LEU A 29 -21.99 -12.23 -1.41
C LEU A 29 -20.69 -11.82 -0.73
N THR A 30 -19.72 -11.42 -1.54
CA THR A 30 -18.48 -10.78 -1.12
C THR A 30 -18.49 -9.29 -1.45
N VAL A 31 -18.03 -8.49 -0.50
CA VAL A 31 -17.76 -7.07 -0.68
C VAL A 31 -16.34 -6.80 -0.19
N THR A 32 -15.37 -6.83 -1.10
CA THR A 32 -13.96 -6.61 -0.77
C THR A 32 -13.27 -5.71 -1.79
N TYR A 33 -11.99 -5.38 -1.59
CA TYR A 33 -11.19 -4.66 -2.60
C TYR A 33 -10.75 -5.53 -3.78
N ALA A 34 -10.92 -6.86 -3.72
CA ALA A 34 -10.46 -7.74 -4.78
C ALA A 34 -11.38 -7.65 -6.01
N PRO A 35 -10.82 -7.55 -7.24
CA PRO A 35 -11.61 -7.39 -8.47
C PRO A 35 -12.58 -8.54 -8.79
N ASP A 36 -12.40 -9.71 -8.19
CA ASP A 36 -13.23 -10.90 -8.34
C ASP A 36 -14.34 -11.01 -7.27
N SER A 37 -14.53 -9.98 -6.43
CA SER A 37 -15.65 -9.91 -5.50
C SER A 37 -16.97 -9.66 -6.24
N ASP A 38 -18.10 -10.12 -5.68
CA ASP A 38 -19.43 -9.83 -6.22
C ASP A 38 -19.65 -8.31 -6.32
N ILE A 39 -19.20 -7.57 -5.30
CA ILE A 39 -19.18 -6.11 -5.28
C ILE A 39 -17.79 -5.65 -4.88
N THR A 40 -17.12 -4.90 -5.75
CA THR A 40 -15.78 -4.36 -5.45
C THR A 40 -15.90 -3.06 -4.65
N TYR A 41 -15.25 -3.00 -3.49
CA TYR A 41 -15.16 -1.84 -2.62
C TYR A 41 -13.75 -1.24 -2.60
N GLU A 42 -13.47 -0.35 -3.56
CA GLU A 42 -12.16 0.29 -3.72
C GLU A 42 -12.02 1.54 -2.83
N MET A 43 -11.90 1.39 -1.52
CA MET A 43 -11.76 2.52 -0.58
C MET A 43 -10.62 3.49 -0.95
N TYR A 44 -9.53 2.95 -1.51
CA TYR A 44 -8.37 3.71 -1.99
C TYR A 44 -8.18 3.61 -3.51
N GLY A 45 -9.20 3.11 -4.21
CA GLY A 45 -9.27 3.07 -5.66
C GLY A 45 -9.01 4.44 -6.26
N VAL A 46 -8.12 4.50 -7.25
CA VAL A 46 -7.89 5.73 -8.01
C VAL A 46 -7.80 5.41 -9.49
N THR A 47 -8.31 6.32 -10.30
CA THR A 47 -8.03 6.37 -11.73
C THR A 47 -7.09 7.53 -11.97
N CYS A 48 -5.86 7.24 -12.38
CA CYS A 48 -4.86 8.24 -12.72
C CYS A 48 -4.79 8.40 -14.24
N SER A 49 -4.99 9.62 -14.72
CA SER A 49 -4.84 9.94 -16.14
C SER A 49 -3.90 11.12 -16.35
N LYS A 50 -3.13 11.08 -17.44
CA LYS A 50 -2.23 12.16 -17.81
C LYS A 50 -3.05 13.40 -18.18
N THR A 51 -2.68 14.54 -17.62
CA THR A 51 -3.31 15.82 -17.92
C THR A 51 -2.50 16.61 -18.95
N THR A 52 -3.17 17.55 -19.60
CA THR A 52 -2.56 18.56 -20.48
C THR A 52 -2.07 19.78 -19.71
N LYS A 53 -2.05 19.73 -18.36
CA LYS A 53 -1.66 20.87 -17.54
C LYS A 53 -0.17 21.16 -17.76
N ASN A 54 0.13 22.37 -18.21
CA ASN A 54 1.50 22.87 -18.20
C ASN A 54 1.92 23.09 -16.75
N LEU A 55 2.97 22.37 -16.34
CA LEU A 55 3.61 22.60 -15.06
C LEU A 55 4.57 23.78 -15.23
N GLU A 56 4.52 24.73 -14.30
CA GLU A 56 5.50 25.81 -14.26
C GLU A 56 6.92 25.23 -14.15
N PRO A 57 7.92 25.85 -14.81
CA PRO A 57 9.30 25.42 -14.70
C PRO A 57 9.77 25.61 -13.25
N LYS A 58 9.84 24.50 -12.52
CA LYS A 58 10.26 24.44 -11.12
C LYS A 58 11.22 23.28 -10.95
N ASN A 59 12.36 23.54 -10.30
CA ASN A 59 13.22 22.47 -9.80
C ASN A 59 12.65 21.98 -8.46
N TYR A 60 11.93 20.86 -8.51
CA TYR A 60 11.37 20.16 -7.36
C TYR A 60 12.43 19.49 -6.48
N ALA A 61 13.69 19.36 -6.90
CA ALA A 61 14.73 18.80 -6.02
C ALA A 61 15.26 19.84 -5.02
N LEU A 62 15.18 21.14 -5.36
CA LEU A 62 15.68 22.23 -4.51
C LEU A 62 15.06 22.22 -3.12
N SER A 63 15.90 22.43 -2.12
CA SER A 63 15.52 22.54 -0.71
C SER A 63 14.90 21.28 -0.09
N LYS A 64 14.83 20.17 -0.84
CA LYS A 64 14.42 18.86 -0.28
C LYS A 64 15.59 18.18 0.38
N LYS A 65 15.30 17.42 1.43
CA LYS A 65 16.26 16.55 2.11
C LYS A 65 16.58 15.35 1.22
N ASN A 66 17.86 15.03 1.09
CA ASN A 66 18.35 13.76 0.51
C ASN A 66 18.17 12.61 1.53
N ILE A 67 16.92 12.42 1.99
CA ILE A 67 16.48 11.48 3.01
C ILE A 67 15.10 10.96 2.59
N ALA A 68 14.81 9.69 2.86
CA ALA A 68 13.48 9.13 2.66
C ALA A 68 12.64 9.28 3.95
N LEU A 69 11.38 9.65 3.82
CA LEU A 69 10.44 9.66 4.94
C LEU A 69 9.66 8.34 4.98
N TRP A 70 9.48 7.78 6.18
CA TRP A 70 8.57 6.67 6.41
C TRP A 70 7.70 6.89 7.64
N ALA A 71 6.39 7.07 7.41
CA ALA A 71 5.41 7.17 8.48
C ALA A 71 4.74 5.81 8.71
N VAL A 72 4.98 5.21 9.88
CA VAL A 72 4.61 3.81 10.17
C VAL A 72 4.24 3.59 11.65
N SER A 73 3.22 2.75 11.85
CA SER A 73 2.79 2.32 13.18
C SER A 73 2.56 0.82 13.32
N ASP A 74 2.64 0.07 12.23
CA ASP A 74 2.55 -1.38 12.23
C ASP A 74 3.93 -1.99 11.99
N CYS A 75 4.64 -2.23 13.08
CA CYS A 75 6.09 -2.43 13.09
C CYS A 75 6.50 -3.86 12.77
N LEU A 76 5.68 -4.84 13.18
CA LEU A 76 5.95 -6.26 13.00
C LEU A 76 4.98 -6.82 11.94
N SER A 77 4.76 -6.05 10.88
CA SER A 77 3.90 -6.45 9.76
C SER A 77 4.65 -7.35 8.78
N SER A 78 4.42 -7.22 7.47
CA SER A 78 4.92 -8.06 6.39
C SER A 78 6.45 -8.16 6.22
N GLY A 79 7.29 -7.81 7.20
CA GLY A 79 8.76 -7.86 7.11
C GLY A 79 9.43 -6.57 6.63
N ARG A 80 8.63 -5.57 6.25
CA ARG A 80 9.02 -4.20 5.87
C ARG A 80 10.01 -3.56 6.82
N MET A 81 9.92 -3.86 8.13
CA MET A 81 10.87 -3.32 9.08
C MET A 81 12.28 -3.88 8.89
N ALA A 82 12.43 -5.17 8.62
CA ALA A 82 13.72 -5.73 8.29
C ALA A 82 14.29 -5.04 7.04
N TYR A 83 13.45 -4.85 6.01
CA TYR A 83 13.84 -4.19 4.77
C TYR A 83 14.30 -2.74 4.98
N VAL A 84 13.51 -1.93 5.70
CA VAL A 84 13.89 -0.53 5.96
C VAL A 84 15.12 -0.43 6.85
N LYS A 85 15.31 -1.32 7.84
CA LYS A 85 16.54 -1.35 8.65
C LYS A 85 17.77 -1.63 7.80
N GLU A 86 17.65 -2.53 6.83
CA GLU A 86 18.75 -2.81 5.89
C GLU A 86 19.00 -1.61 4.97
N LEU A 87 17.94 -1.03 4.42
CA LEU A 87 18.02 0.18 3.60
C LEU A 87 18.71 1.34 4.35
N GLN A 88 18.42 1.53 5.64
CA GLN A 88 19.00 2.57 6.49
C GLN A 88 20.53 2.51 6.61
N LYS A 89 21.15 1.35 6.34
CA LYS A 89 22.62 1.23 6.30
C LYS A 89 23.22 1.88 5.05
N HIS A 90 22.43 2.04 4.00
CA HIS A 90 22.89 2.49 2.69
C HIS A 90 22.29 3.84 2.28
N TYR A 91 21.09 4.18 2.74
CA TYR A 91 20.43 5.45 2.46
C TYR A 91 19.67 5.96 3.70
N PRO A 92 19.76 7.25 4.05
CA PRO A 92 19.12 7.76 5.26
C PRO A 92 17.58 7.70 5.16
N VAL A 93 16.94 7.15 6.19
CA VAL A 93 15.48 7.07 6.32
C VAL A 93 15.04 7.65 7.67
N ASP A 94 14.19 8.67 7.61
CA ASP A 94 13.52 9.26 8.76
C ASP A 94 12.22 8.49 9.06
N ILE A 95 12.17 7.80 10.21
CA ILE A 95 11.01 7.01 10.62
C ILE A 95 10.17 7.77 11.64
N TYR A 96 8.89 7.96 11.33
CA TYR A 96 7.88 8.60 12.18
C TYR A 96 6.73 7.63 12.49
N GLY A 97 6.02 7.86 13.61
CA GLY A 97 4.92 7.03 14.09
C GLY A 97 5.31 6.09 15.22
N LYS A 98 4.42 5.15 15.56
CA LYS A 98 4.57 4.29 16.76
C LYS A 98 5.86 3.46 16.72
N CYS A 99 6.34 3.09 15.54
CA CYS A 99 7.52 2.23 15.41
C CYS A 99 8.85 2.90 15.75
N ASN A 100 8.87 4.23 15.84
CA ASN A 100 10.06 4.99 16.25
C ASN A 100 9.76 6.02 17.35
N LYS A 101 8.55 5.99 17.94
CA LYS A 101 8.07 6.92 18.97
C LYS A 101 8.22 8.41 18.62
N LYS A 102 8.38 8.76 17.34
CA LYS A 102 8.43 10.13 16.83
C LYS A 102 7.04 10.53 16.35
N LEU A 103 6.50 11.62 16.86
CA LEU A 103 5.20 12.14 16.42
C LEU A 103 5.36 12.93 15.13
N LEU A 104 4.48 12.65 14.16
CA LEU A 104 4.32 13.48 12.97
C LEU A 104 3.17 14.45 13.27
N CYS A 105 3.39 15.76 13.14
CA CYS A 105 2.36 16.77 13.35
C CYS A 105 1.65 16.69 14.73
N GLY A 106 2.40 16.45 15.82
CA GLY A 106 1.87 16.49 17.18
C GLY A 106 1.05 15.26 17.64
N GLY A 107 0.81 14.28 16.77
CA GLY A 107 0.04 13.09 17.15
C GLY A 107 -0.17 12.10 16.01
N HIS A 108 -0.34 10.82 16.34
CA HIS A 108 -0.64 9.80 15.34
C HIS A 108 -2.07 10.01 14.82
N PHE A 109 -2.24 10.10 13.49
CA PHE A 109 -3.49 10.43 12.78
C PHE A 109 -3.93 11.90 12.75
N ALA A 110 -3.12 12.85 13.22
CA ALA A 110 -3.26 14.23 12.76
C ALA A 110 -2.74 14.34 11.33
N ILE A 111 -3.44 13.72 10.36
CA ILE A 111 -3.46 14.21 8.97
C ILE A 111 -4.28 15.51 9.01
N ASN A 112 -3.81 16.48 9.79
CA ASN A 112 -4.14 17.84 9.50
C ASN A 112 -3.40 18.11 8.18
N LYS A 113 -4.14 18.22 7.08
CA LYS A 113 -3.57 18.46 5.74
C LYS A 113 -2.59 19.63 5.79
N ASP A 114 -2.89 20.60 6.64
CA ASP A 114 -2.13 21.82 6.86
C ASP A 114 -0.71 21.58 7.38
N CYS A 115 -0.46 20.49 8.11
CA CYS A 115 0.88 20.13 8.59
C CYS A 115 1.52 18.97 7.81
N SER A 116 0.73 17.94 7.48
CA SER A 116 1.26 16.71 6.90
C SER A 116 1.80 16.90 5.48
N ASN A 117 1.08 17.59 4.59
CA ASN A 117 1.53 17.76 3.21
C ASN A 117 2.85 18.55 3.14
N PRO A 118 2.98 19.75 3.76
CA PRO A 118 4.25 20.48 3.74
C PRO A 118 5.38 19.73 4.43
N PHE A 119 5.08 18.84 5.38
CA PHE A 119 6.09 18.01 6.02
C PHE A 119 6.65 16.95 5.07
N PHE A 120 5.78 16.23 4.34
CA PHE A 120 6.18 15.19 3.41
C PHE A 120 6.97 15.78 2.23
N GLU A 121 6.58 16.97 1.78
CA GLU A 121 7.25 17.70 0.69
C GLU A 121 8.66 18.18 1.04
N LYS A 122 9.10 18.07 2.30
CA LYS A 122 10.51 18.32 2.65
C LYS A 122 11.43 17.18 2.24
N TYR A 123 10.90 16.02 1.86
CA TYR A 123 11.68 14.82 1.54
C TYR A 123 11.59 14.50 0.05
N LYS A 124 12.72 14.12 -0.56
CA LYS A 124 12.74 13.64 -1.94
C LYS A 124 11.89 12.38 -2.13
N PHE A 125 11.89 11.50 -1.13
CA PHE A 125 11.22 10.20 -1.20
C PHE A 125 10.29 9.96 -0.02
N TYR A 126 9.17 9.29 -0.28
CA TYR A 126 8.29 8.74 0.74
C TYR A 126 8.12 7.23 0.57
N LEU A 127 8.43 6.46 1.61
CA LEU A 127 8.29 5.00 1.59
C LEU A 127 6.82 4.60 1.78
N ALA A 128 6.13 4.33 0.68
CA ALA A 128 4.73 3.91 0.64
C ALA A 128 4.59 2.38 0.72
N PHE A 129 5.18 1.77 1.75
CA PHE A 129 5.23 0.31 1.88
C PHE A 129 3.92 -0.23 2.46
N GLU A 130 3.34 -1.28 1.88
CA GLU A 130 2.11 -1.90 2.38
C GLU A 130 2.36 -2.92 3.47
N ASN A 131 1.44 -3.01 4.43
CA ASN A 131 1.55 -3.91 5.59
C ASN A 131 1.31 -5.40 5.27
N SER A 132 0.83 -5.71 4.07
CA SER A 132 0.56 -7.07 3.59
C SER A 132 0.86 -7.15 2.10
N TYR A 133 1.33 -8.29 1.64
CA TYR A 133 1.62 -8.56 0.23
C TYR A 133 0.52 -9.45 -0.33
N CYS A 134 -0.63 -8.83 -0.66
CA CYS A 134 -1.79 -9.53 -1.21
C CYS A 134 -2.17 -8.99 -2.59
N LYS A 135 -2.76 -9.85 -3.42
CA LYS A 135 -3.25 -9.48 -4.76
C LYS A 135 -4.16 -8.27 -4.65
N SER A 136 -3.95 -7.27 -5.50
CA SER A 136 -4.74 -6.03 -5.54
C SER A 136 -4.80 -5.22 -4.22
N TYR A 137 -4.01 -5.58 -3.21
CA TYR A 137 -4.02 -4.89 -1.92
C TYR A 137 -3.06 -3.70 -1.90
N TYR A 138 -3.63 -2.51 -1.94
CA TYR A 138 -2.94 -1.26 -1.63
C TYR A 138 -3.87 -0.33 -0.84
N LYS A 139 -3.27 0.63 -0.15
CA LYS A 139 -3.96 1.53 0.77
C LYS A 139 -3.64 2.98 0.43
N GLU A 140 -3.89 3.88 1.38
CA GLU A 140 -3.72 5.31 1.20
C GLU A 140 -2.28 5.76 0.88
N LYS A 141 -1.26 4.95 1.22
CA LYS A 141 0.14 5.40 1.32
C LYS A 141 0.69 5.89 -0.01
N ALA A 142 0.47 5.14 -1.08
CA ALA A 142 0.94 5.51 -2.41
C ALA A 142 0.05 6.61 -2.99
N VAL A 143 -1.26 6.40 -3.03
CA VAL A 143 -2.21 7.31 -3.69
C VAL A 143 -2.25 8.71 -3.05
N LYS A 144 -2.10 8.83 -1.72
CA LYS A 144 -2.07 10.15 -1.05
C LYS A 144 -0.81 10.95 -1.35
N THR A 145 0.26 10.34 -1.85
CA THR A 145 1.47 11.08 -2.26
C THR A 145 1.38 11.62 -3.67
N MET A 146 0.46 11.13 -4.52
CA MET A 146 0.34 11.58 -5.91
C MET A 146 0.21 13.11 -6.07
N PRO A 147 -0.60 13.83 -5.26
CA PRO A 147 -0.64 15.30 -5.34
C PRO A 147 0.53 16.02 -4.67
N LEU A 148 1.42 15.31 -3.95
CA LEU A 148 2.50 15.91 -3.16
C LEU A 148 3.80 16.01 -3.94
N GLU A 149 4.64 16.98 -3.60
CA GLU A 149 5.99 17.10 -4.18
C GLU A 149 7.01 16.12 -3.56
N THR A 150 6.73 14.82 -3.59
CA THR A 150 7.66 13.76 -3.15
C THR A 150 7.46 12.52 -4.02
N ILE A 151 8.53 11.77 -4.30
CA ILE A 151 8.44 10.55 -5.11
C ILE A 151 8.06 9.37 -4.19
N PRO A 152 6.93 8.68 -4.44
CA PRO A 152 6.60 7.46 -3.72
C PRO A 152 7.56 6.33 -4.09
N VAL A 153 8.12 5.70 -3.07
CA VAL A 153 8.83 4.43 -3.17
C VAL A 153 7.88 3.34 -2.68
N VAL A 154 7.35 2.53 -3.59
CA VAL A 154 6.24 1.60 -3.31
C VAL A 154 6.76 0.19 -3.06
N LEU A 155 6.12 -0.52 -2.13
CA LEU A 155 6.41 -1.92 -1.84
C LEU A 155 5.10 -2.66 -1.57
N GLY A 156 4.67 -3.45 -2.56
CA GLY A 156 3.42 -4.21 -2.55
C GLY A 156 3.36 -5.19 -3.72
N LEU A 157 2.32 -6.02 -3.76
CA LEU A 157 2.05 -6.88 -4.91
C LEU A 157 1.34 -6.21 -6.10
N PRO A 158 0.48 -5.19 -5.93
CA PRO A 158 -0.22 -4.59 -7.05
C PRO A 158 0.70 -4.00 -8.12
N ASN A 159 0.20 -3.92 -9.35
CA ASN A 159 0.89 -3.22 -10.43
C ASN A 159 0.73 -1.69 -10.25
N TYR A 160 1.68 -1.06 -9.56
CA TYR A 160 1.65 0.39 -9.34
C TYR A 160 1.81 1.21 -10.62
N THR A 161 2.35 0.64 -11.71
CA THR A 161 2.40 1.30 -13.03
C THR A 161 1.02 1.47 -13.63
N GLU A 162 0.17 0.44 -13.54
CA GLU A 162 -1.24 0.54 -13.95
C GLU A 162 -2.04 1.49 -13.06
N ILE A 163 -1.74 1.52 -11.75
CA ILE A 163 -2.50 2.34 -10.78
C ILE A 163 -2.10 3.81 -10.83
N LEU A 164 -0.80 4.12 -10.82
CA LEU A 164 -0.26 5.48 -10.65
C LEU A 164 0.25 6.11 -11.96
N GLY A 165 0.50 5.29 -12.97
CA GLY A 165 1.13 5.68 -14.24
C GLY A 165 2.63 5.37 -14.26
N GLU A 166 3.15 5.13 -15.46
CA GLU A 166 4.56 4.81 -15.71
C GLU A 166 5.49 5.98 -15.38
N GLY A 167 6.62 5.67 -14.74
CA GLY A 167 7.65 6.67 -14.41
C GLY A 167 7.22 7.70 -13.35
N THR A 168 6.21 7.38 -12.54
CA THR A 168 5.67 8.28 -11.49
C THR A 168 6.12 7.91 -10.08
N HIS A 169 6.72 6.74 -9.92
CA HIS A 169 7.07 6.13 -8.63
C HIS A 169 8.30 5.24 -8.82
N ILE A 170 8.88 4.81 -7.70
CA ILE A 170 9.98 3.84 -7.66
C ILE A 170 9.42 2.55 -7.06
N ASN A 171 9.39 1.46 -7.83
CA ASN A 171 8.95 0.17 -7.31
C ASN A 171 10.14 -0.57 -6.71
N VAL A 172 10.06 -0.89 -5.42
CA VAL A 172 11.14 -1.62 -4.72
C VAL A 172 11.42 -2.98 -5.37
N ARG A 173 10.42 -3.59 -6.01
CA ARG A 173 10.55 -4.89 -6.69
C ARG A 173 11.41 -4.86 -7.94
N ASP A 174 11.79 -3.68 -8.42
CA ASP A 174 12.70 -3.53 -9.57
C ASP A 174 14.18 -3.70 -9.17
N PHE A 175 14.48 -3.81 -7.87
CA PHE A 175 15.83 -3.92 -7.32
C PHE A 175 16.04 -5.28 -6.65
N LYS A 176 17.25 -5.82 -6.73
CA LYS A 176 17.61 -7.12 -6.14
C LYS A 176 17.99 -7.03 -4.67
N SER A 177 18.20 -5.83 -4.13
CA SER A 177 18.55 -5.63 -2.72
C SER A 177 18.19 -4.22 -2.21
N PRO A 178 18.09 -4.02 -0.87
CA PRO A 178 18.00 -2.69 -0.26
C PRO A 178 19.17 -1.78 -0.63
N LYS A 179 20.38 -2.34 -0.84
CA LYS A 179 21.55 -1.59 -1.28
C LYS A 179 21.37 -1.06 -2.71
N GLU A 180 20.87 -1.88 -3.62
CA GLU A 180 20.67 -1.44 -5.00
C GLU A 180 19.59 -0.34 -5.10
N LEU A 181 18.52 -0.47 -4.31
CA LEU A 181 17.55 0.60 -4.14
C LEU A 181 18.23 1.87 -3.58
N ALA A 182 19.05 1.75 -2.54
CA ALA A 182 19.80 2.89 -1.98
C ALA A 182 20.71 3.57 -3.00
N ASP A 183 21.45 2.79 -3.81
CA ASP A 183 22.31 3.30 -4.86
C ASP A 183 21.50 4.11 -5.89
N HIS A 184 20.28 3.65 -6.23
CA HIS A 184 19.36 4.39 -7.09
C HIS A 184 18.84 5.69 -6.43
N LEU A 185 18.46 5.64 -5.15
CA LEU A 185 18.03 6.84 -4.41
C LEU A 185 19.15 7.88 -4.28
N HIS A 186 20.40 7.46 -4.11
CA HIS A 186 21.57 8.35 -4.12
C HIS A 186 21.78 9.01 -5.48
N LYS A 187 21.67 8.25 -6.58
CA LYS A 187 21.76 8.81 -7.94
C LYS A 187 20.73 9.91 -8.17
N LEU A 188 19.47 9.64 -7.86
CA LEU A 188 18.39 10.65 -7.94
C LEU A 188 18.58 11.80 -6.94
N SER A 189 19.24 11.57 -5.81
CA SER A 189 19.54 12.63 -4.86
C SER A 189 20.65 13.57 -5.34
N ALA A 190 21.58 13.07 -6.16
CA ALA A 190 22.70 13.81 -6.71
C ALA A 190 22.40 14.45 -8.09
N ASP A 191 21.39 13.95 -8.81
CA ASP A 191 20.99 14.44 -10.12
C ASP A 191 19.59 15.06 -10.07
N ASP A 192 19.55 16.39 -10.01
CA ASP A 192 18.30 17.15 -10.02
C ASP A 192 17.51 16.93 -11.31
N ASN A 193 18.15 16.77 -12.47
CA ASN A 193 17.42 16.57 -13.73
C ASN A 193 16.67 15.23 -13.71
N ALA A 194 17.35 14.15 -13.30
CA ALA A 194 16.74 12.83 -13.18
C ALA A 194 15.59 12.81 -12.16
N TYR A 195 15.77 13.48 -11.01
CA TYR A 195 14.69 13.62 -10.02
C TYR A 195 13.49 14.40 -10.57
N ASN A 196 13.74 15.52 -11.25
CA ASN A 196 12.68 16.36 -11.82
C ASN A 196 11.94 15.67 -12.96
N GLU A 197 12.57 14.79 -13.73
CA GLU A 197 11.90 14.01 -14.77
C GLU A 197 10.76 13.16 -14.18
N ILE A 198 11.02 12.44 -13.08
CA ILE A 198 10.02 11.64 -12.38
C ILE A 198 8.93 12.55 -11.79
N MET A 199 9.33 13.66 -11.15
CA MET A 199 8.38 14.62 -10.59
C MET A 199 7.45 15.23 -11.63
N HIS A 200 7.96 15.58 -12.81
CA HIS A 200 7.17 16.10 -13.91
C HIS A 200 6.14 15.07 -14.40
N LYS A 201 6.57 13.82 -14.64
CA LYS A 201 5.65 12.73 -15.03
C LYS A 201 4.56 12.54 -13.97
N LYS A 202 4.95 12.46 -12.70
CA LYS A 202 4.03 12.28 -11.57
C LYS A 202 3.03 13.42 -11.42
N LEU A 203 3.47 14.68 -11.45
CA LEU A 203 2.60 15.85 -11.26
C LEU A 203 1.73 16.16 -12.48
N GLN A 204 2.03 15.57 -13.64
CA GLN A 204 1.14 15.56 -14.80
C GLN A 204 -0.03 14.56 -14.65
N MET A 205 0.05 13.61 -13.71
CA MET A 205 -1.04 12.68 -13.45
C MET A 205 -2.11 13.32 -12.56
N LYS A 206 -3.37 13.28 -13.01
CA LYS A 206 -4.53 13.55 -12.16
C LYS A 206 -5.14 12.23 -11.72
N CYS A 207 -4.94 11.91 -10.45
CA CYS A 207 -5.54 10.77 -9.80
C CYS A 207 -6.87 11.16 -9.15
N THR A 208 -7.98 10.64 -9.66
CA THR A 208 -9.30 10.82 -9.08
C THR A 208 -9.71 9.58 -8.30
N SER A 209 -10.23 9.79 -7.09
CA SER A 209 -10.76 8.71 -6.26
C SER A 209 -11.90 7.98 -6.98
N ASN A 210 -11.78 6.66 -7.15
CA ASN A 210 -12.86 5.79 -7.59
C ASN A 210 -13.91 5.63 -6.49
N TYR A 211 -13.50 5.87 -5.25
CA TYR A 211 -14.34 5.73 -4.09
C TYR A 211 -15.53 6.69 -4.11
N LYS A 212 -16.72 6.11 -4.21
CA LYS A 212 -18.01 6.74 -3.95
C LYS A 212 -18.77 5.84 -2.98
N HIS A 213 -18.77 6.19 -1.68
CA HIS A 213 -19.50 5.42 -0.65
C HIS A 213 -20.95 5.11 -1.04
N THR A 214 -21.62 6.06 -1.68
CA THR A 214 -22.99 5.92 -2.18
C THR A 214 -23.11 4.80 -3.21
N ASN A 215 -22.08 4.54 -4.00
CA ASN A 215 -22.09 3.51 -5.03
C ASN A 215 -22.10 2.11 -4.41
N MET A 216 -21.28 1.81 -3.41
CA MET A 216 -21.24 0.46 -2.83
C MET A 216 -22.60 0.03 -2.24
N LEU A 217 -23.29 0.90 -1.51
CA LEU A 217 -24.62 0.57 -0.98
C LEU A 217 -25.65 0.45 -2.10
N CYS A 218 -25.59 1.29 -3.14
CA CYS A 218 -26.47 1.17 -4.30
C CYS A 218 -26.20 -0.10 -5.11
N ASP A 219 -24.94 -0.45 -5.35
CA ASP A 219 -24.51 -1.66 -6.03
C ASP A 219 -24.94 -2.89 -5.24
N MET A 220 -24.81 -2.85 -3.91
CA MET A 220 -25.35 -3.88 -3.02
C MET A 220 -26.87 -3.98 -3.09
N CYS A 221 -27.60 -2.87 -3.06
CA CYS A 221 -29.05 -2.87 -3.21
C CYS A 221 -29.48 -3.46 -4.56
N LYS A 222 -28.76 -3.12 -5.64
CA LYS A 222 -28.99 -3.66 -6.97
C LYS A 222 -28.74 -5.16 -7.00
N GLU A 223 -27.59 -5.61 -6.51
CA GLU A 223 -27.21 -7.03 -6.48
C GLU A 223 -28.21 -7.88 -5.68
N LEU A 224 -28.66 -7.36 -4.53
CA LEU A 224 -29.68 -8.02 -3.72
C LEU A 224 -31.05 -8.06 -4.41
N HIS A 225 -31.40 -7.03 -5.20
CA HIS A 225 -32.63 -6.99 -5.97
C HIS A 225 -32.59 -7.98 -7.15
N ASP A 226 -31.49 -7.99 -7.89
CA ASP A 226 -31.28 -8.86 -9.06
C ASP A 226 -31.24 -10.34 -8.66
N ARG A 227 -30.78 -10.64 -7.44
CA ARG A 227 -30.78 -11.98 -6.84
C ARG A 227 -32.04 -12.33 -6.05
N LYS A 228 -33.11 -11.52 -6.14
CA LYS A 228 -34.34 -11.77 -5.38
C LYS A 228 -34.90 -13.17 -5.69
N GLY A 229 -35.07 -13.98 -4.63
CA GLY A 229 -35.57 -15.36 -4.74
C GLY A 229 -34.50 -16.40 -5.11
N GLN A 230 -33.25 -15.99 -5.33
CA GLN A 230 -32.13 -16.91 -5.52
C GLN A 230 -31.47 -17.22 -4.17
N GLN A 231 -31.04 -18.47 -4.00
CA GLN A 231 -30.19 -18.89 -2.89
C GLN A 231 -28.88 -19.44 -3.45
N SER A 232 -27.76 -18.81 -3.09
CA SER A 232 -26.43 -19.32 -3.36
C SER A 232 -25.57 -19.11 -2.12
N THR A 233 -24.88 -20.15 -1.66
CA THR A 233 -23.87 -20.03 -0.61
C THR A 233 -22.51 -20.09 -1.24
N LEU A 234 -21.67 -19.13 -0.89
CA LEU A 234 -20.27 -19.12 -1.25
C LEU A 234 -19.54 -20.23 -0.48
N PRO A 235 -18.41 -20.73 -1.01
CA PRO A 235 -17.51 -21.56 -0.22
C PRO A 235 -17.08 -20.82 1.05
N ASP A 236 -16.56 -21.55 2.01
CA ASP A 236 -16.08 -20.97 3.27
C ASP A 236 -15.14 -19.76 3.04
N MET A 237 -15.47 -18.61 3.63
CA MET A 237 -14.68 -17.39 3.48
C MET A 237 -13.24 -17.54 3.98
N ARG A 238 -12.95 -18.49 4.87
CA ARG A 238 -11.59 -18.80 5.29
C ARG A 238 -10.72 -19.34 4.15
N LYS A 239 -11.35 -19.89 3.11
CA LYS A 239 -10.71 -20.32 1.85
C LYS A 239 -10.81 -19.23 0.78
N VAL A 240 -11.98 -18.63 0.59
CA VAL A 240 -12.18 -17.59 -0.45
C VAL A 240 -11.31 -16.37 -0.17
N TRP A 241 -11.33 -15.89 1.08
CA TRP A 241 -10.50 -14.79 1.58
C TRP A 241 -9.32 -15.29 2.42
N GLY A 242 -8.82 -16.49 2.11
CA GLY A 242 -7.70 -17.10 2.83
C GLY A 242 -6.36 -16.44 2.51
N VAL A 243 -5.42 -16.50 3.47
CA VAL A 243 -4.08 -15.92 3.32
C VAL A 243 -3.30 -16.60 2.18
N LYS A 244 -3.38 -17.92 2.07
CA LYS A 244 -2.62 -18.72 1.11
C LYS A 244 -3.04 -18.45 -0.34
N GLU A 245 -4.32 -18.20 -0.55
CA GLU A 245 -4.94 -18.02 -1.87
C GLU A 245 -4.71 -16.60 -2.41
N ASN A 246 -4.64 -15.63 -1.52
CA ASN A 246 -4.70 -14.21 -1.84
C ASN A 246 -3.40 -13.45 -1.56
N CYS A 247 -2.50 -13.99 -0.75
CA CYS A 247 -1.30 -13.31 -0.30
C CYS A 247 -0.02 -14.12 -0.52
N ALA A 248 1.08 -13.40 -0.75
CA ALA A 248 2.41 -13.98 -0.71
C ALA A 248 2.87 -14.15 0.74
N ASN A 249 3.61 -15.23 1.01
CA ASN A 249 4.35 -15.38 2.25
C ASN A 249 5.40 -14.25 2.34
N SER A 250 5.43 -13.55 3.47
CA SER A 250 6.32 -12.39 3.65
C SER A 250 7.80 -12.73 3.44
N ARG A 251 8.26 -13.90 3.87
CA ARG A 251 9.67 -14.29 3.72
C ARG A 251 10.00 -14.68 2.29
N GLU A 252 9.11 -15.42 1.62
CA GLU A 252 9.27 -15.74 0.20
C GLU A 252 9.26 -14.49 -0.66
N PHE A 253 8.36 -13.55 -0.36
CA PHE A 253 8.27 -12.26 -1.07
C PHE A 253 9.60 -11.49 -1.09
N PHE A 254 10.38 -11.56 -0.01
CA PHE A 254 11.65 -10.84 0.06
C PHE A 254 12.83 -11.54 -0.59
N LYS A 255 12.78 -12.85 -0.85
CA LYS A 255 13.93 -13.60 -1.43
C LYS A 255 14.43 -13.01 -2.75
N GLU A 256 13.55 -12.39 -3.53
CA GLU A 256 13.91 -11.81 -4.83
C GLU A 256 14.50 -10.40 -4.74
N ILE A 257 14.33 -9.74 -3.59
CA ILE A 257 14.59 -8.30 -3.40
C ILE A 257 15.46 -8.02 -2.17
N ASP A 258 15.93 -9.05 -1.44
CA ASP A 258 16.76 -8.90 -0.25
C ASP A 258 18.26 -9.02 -0.50
N GLY A 259 18.68 -9.65 -1.60
CA GLY A 259 20.08 -9.99 -1.86
C GLY A 259 20.70 -10.83 -0.73
N GLY A 260 19.90 -11.58 0.03
CA GLY A 260 20.32 -12.33 1.22
C GLY A 260 20.75 -11.46 2.41
N SER A 261 20.44 -10.16 2.40
CA SER A 261 20.95 -9.19 3.39
C SER A 261 19.98 -8.86 4.52
N LEU A 262 18.72 -9.32 4.44
CA LEU A 262 17.75 -9.10 5.52
C LEU A 262 18.18 -9.88 6.76
N GLY A 263 18.80 -9.18 7.71
CA GLY A 263 19.25 -9.72 8.99
C GLY A 263 18.10 -10.24 9.85
N GLU A 264 17.79 -9.56 10.96
CA GLU A 264 16.71 -10.02 11.82
C GLU A 264 15.33 -9.77 11.17
N PHE A 265 14.70 -10.84 10.69
CA PHE A 265 13.37 -10.82 10.09
C PHE A 265 12.30 -11.20 11.11
N LYS A 266 11.69 -10.20 11.74
CA LYS A 266 10.59 -10.37 12.71
C LYS A 266 9.25 -9.94 12.12
N ILE A 267 8.27 -10.82 12.22
CA ILE A 267 6.86 -10.56 11.91
C ILE A 267 6.01 -11.00 13.11
N SER A 268 4.87 -10.35 13.31
CA SER A 268 3.87 -10.72 14.32
C SER A 268 3.14 -11.99 13.88
N PRO A 269 2.64 -12.84 14.80
CA PRO A 269 1.83 -14.01 14.46
C PRO A 269 0.61 -13.72 13.57
N VAL A 270 0.10 -12.49 13.60
CA VAL A 270 -0.99 -12.02 12.71
C VAL A 270 -0.60 -12.09 11.22
N TYR A 271 0.69 -12.04 10.91
CA TYR A 271 1.23 -12.04 9.56
C TYR A 271 1.89 -13.37 9.18
N GLU A 272 1.75 -14.39 10.03
CA GLU A 272 2.15 -15.75 9.70
C GLU A 272 1.13 -16.39 8.75
N MET A 273 1.59 -17.33 7.94
CA MET A 273 0.67 -18.08 7.08
C MET A 273 -0.24 -18.94 7.97
N HIS A 274 -1.55 -18.82 7.79
CA HIS A 274 -2.52 -19.71 8.42
C HIS A 274 -2.93 -20.79 7.42
N GLU A 275 -2.85 -22.06 7.83
CA GLU A 275 -3.41 -23.18 7.08
C GLU A 275 -4.80 -23.52 7.64
N ILE A 276 -5.73 -23.86 6.74
CA ILE A 276 -6.94 -24.58 7.14
C ILE A 276 -6.46 -25.99 7.52
N LYS A 277 -6.50 -26.31 8.81
CA LYS A 277 -6.32 -27.70 9.29
C LYS A 277 -7.52 -28.55 8.92
#